data_AF-A0A7Y2JK64-F1
#
_entry.id   AF-A0A7Y2JK64-F1
#
_cell.length_a   1.000
_cell.length_b   1.000
_cell.length_c   1.000
_cell.angle_alpha   90.00
_cell.angle_beta   90.00
_cell.angle_gamma   90.00
#
_symmetry.space_group_name_H-M   'P 1'
#
loop_
_entity.id
_entity.type
_entity.pdbx_description
1 polymer ?
#
loop_
_entity_poly.entity_id
_entity_poly.type
_entity_poly.pdbx_seq_one_letter_code
_entity_poly.pdbx_strand_id
1 'polypeptide(L)' 'KIHVANLLHKAADTAIQINGARGYSRDTPLEWIYRYARQARLVDGADEVHKMILNRHLADEGRDFWTWDTA' A
#
# COMPACT_ATOMS: atom_id res chain seq x y z
N LYS A 1 6.96 -2.19 -0.79
CA LYS A 1 6.14 -1.04 -0.33
C LYS A 1 4.74 -0.97 -0.97
N ILE A 2 4.62 -0.71 -2.29
CA ILE A 2 3.32 -0.45 -2.98
C ILE A 2 2.24 -1.49 -2.64
N HIS A 3 2.59 -2.77 -2.69
CA HIS A 3 1.65 -3.85 -2.42
C HIS A 3 1.08 -3.78 -0.99
N VAL A 4 1.94 -3.62 0.01
CA VAL A 4 1.54 -3.58 1.43
C VAL A 4 0.71 -2.34 1.75
N ALA A 5 1.06 -1.18 1.19
CA ALA A 5 0.27 0.06 1.38
C ALA A 5 -1.16 -0.08 0.82
N ASN A 6 -1.29 -0.67 -0.37
CA ASN A 6 -2.60 -0.93 -0.99
C ASN A 6 -3.40 -1.98 -0.22
N LEU A 7 -2.74 -3.05 0.26
CA LEU A 7 -3.38 -4.08 1.08
C LEU A 7 -3.93 -3.52 2.38
N LEU A 8 -3.13 -2.72 3.10
CA LEU A 8 -3.55 -2.07 4.35
C LEU A 8 -4.78 -1.18 4.12
N HIS A 9 -4.76 -0.37 3.06
CA HIS A 9 -5.88 0.51 2.75
C HIS A 9 -7.16 -0.28 2.47
N LYS A 10 -7.07 -1.36 1.67
CA LYS A 10 -8.21 -2.25 1.39
C LYS A 10 -8.73 -2.95 2.65
N ALA A 11 -7.84 -3.41 3.52
CA ALA A 11 -8.21 -4.06 4.77
C ALA A 11 -8.95 -3.09 5.71
N ALA A 12 -8.45 -1.86 5.85
CA ALA A 12 -9.07 -0.82 6.67
C ALA A 12 -10.46 -0.42 6.12
N ASP A 13 -10.58 -0.25 4.81
CA ASP A 13 -11.85 0.03 4.13
C ASP A 13 -12.88 -1.08 4.36
N THR A 14 -12.47 -2.34 4.19
CA THR A 14 -13.32 -3.50 4.44
C THR A 14 -13.77 -3.56 5.90
N ALA A 15 -12.89 -3.25 6.85
CA ALA A 15 -13.22 -3.22 8.27
C ALA A 15 -14.26 -2.14 8.59
N ILE A 16 -14.14 -0.94 8.00
CA ILE A 16 -15.15 0.13 8.13
C ILE A 16 -16.49 -0.35 7.56
N GLN A 17 -16.49 -0.95 6.37
CA GLN A 17 -17.71 -1.44 5.72
C GLN A 17 -18.45 -2.48 6.57
N ILE A 18 -17.71 -3.40 7.23
CA ILE A 18 -18.28 -4.41 8.14
C ILE A 18 -18.86 -3.76 9.42
N ASN A 19 -18.22 -2.69 9.93
CA ASN A 19 -18.65 -2.03 11.17
C ASN A 19 -19.78 -0.99 10.96
N GLY A 20 -20.12 -0.68 9.71
CA GLY A 20 -21.13 0.33 9.39
C GLY A 20 -20.77 1.72 9.92
N ALA A 21 -21.77 2.50 10.34
CA ALA A 21 -21.56 3.88 10.81
C ALA A 21 -20.55 3.99 11.98
N ARG A 22 -20.48 2.98 12.85
CA ARG A 22 -19.52 2.90 13.95
C ARG A 22 -18.07 2.80 13.46
N GLY A 23 -17.84 2.23 12.28
CA GLY A 23 -16.51 2.17 11.67
C GLY A 23 -15.98 3.53 11.23
N TYR A 24 -16.88 4.49 11.00
CA TYR A 24 -16.55 5.86 10.60
C TYR A 24 -16.45 6.82 11.79
N SER A 25 -16.85 6.38 12.98
CA SER A 25 -16.78 7.20 14.19
C SER A 25 -15.42 7.04 14.89
N ARG A 26 -15.16 7.92 15.87
CA ARG A 26 -13.99 7.81 16.76
C ARG A 26 -14.17 6.78 17.88
N ASP A 27 -15.28 6.05 17.89
CA ASP A 27 -15.54 4.99 18.88
C ASP A 27 -14.68 3.75 18.61
N THR A 28 -14.05 3.68 17.44
CA THR A 28 -13.09 2.65 17.05
C THR A 28 -11.85 3.32 16.45
N PRO A 29 -10.69 2.65 16.46
CA PRO A 29 -9.50 3.16 15.77
C PRO A 29 -9.61 3.10 14.23
N LEU A 30 -10.68 2.52 13.66
CA LEU A 30 -10.79 2.25 12.23
C LEU A 30 -10.71 3.51 11.37
N GLU A 31 -11.34 4.60 11.81
CA GLU A 31 -11.30 5.88 11.09
C GLU A 31 -9.86 6.40 10.94
N TRP A 32 -9.07 6.29 12.01
CA TRP A 32 -7.70 6.77 12.03
C TRP A 32 -6.81 5.88 11.16
N ILE A 33 -6.97 4.56 11.26
CA ILE A 33 -6.23 3.59 10.45
C ILE A 33 -6.50 3.83 8.96
N TYR A 34 -7.75 4.05 8.56
CA TYR A 34 -8.10 4.32 7.16
C TYR A 34 -7.43 5.59 6.62
N ARG A 35 -7.47 6.69 7.40
CA ARG A 35 -6.79 7.95 7.03
C ARG A 35 -5.28 7.77 6.91
N TYR A 36 -4.66 7.06 7.83
CA TYR A 36 -3.22 6.81 7.82
C TYR A 36 -2.81 5.90 6.65
N ALA A 37 -3.59 4.84 6.39
CA ALA A 37 -3.37 3.96 5.24
C ALA A 37 -3.49 4.71 3.91
N ARG A 38 -4.42 5.67 3.80
CA ARG A 38 -4.54 6.52 2.61
C ARG A 38 -3.30 7.39 2.40
N GLN A 39 -2.77 7.97 3.48
CA GLN A 39 -1.58 8.81 3.43
C GLN A 39 -0.34 8.02 2.98
N ALA A 40 -0.20 6.76 3.39
CA ALA A 40 0.94 5.90 3.05
C ALA A 40 1.13 5.68 1.53
N ARG A 41 0.09 5.93 0.72
CA ARG A 41 0.15 5.89 -0.74
C ARG A 41 0.80 7.11 -1.39
N LEU A 42 0.94 8.19 -0.62
CA LEU A 42 1.48 9.48 -1.08
C LEU A 42 2.86 9.75 -0.47
N VAL A 43 3.05 9.38 0.79
CA VAL A 43 4.30 9.62 1.53
C VAL A 43 5.41 8.70 1.03
N ASP A 44 6.65 9.22 1.03
CA ASP A 44 7.86 8.48 0.64
C ASP A 44 7.83 7.99 -0.82
N GLY A 45 7.36 8.84 -1.74
CA GLY A 45 7.13 8.50 -3.14
C GLY A 45 5.75 7.91 -3.38
N ALA A 46 4.98 8.58 -4.26
CA ALA A 46 3.67 8.11 -4.70
C ALA A 46 3.79 6.72 -5.35
N ASP A 47 2.72 5.93 -5.30
CA ASP A 47 2.66 4.59 -5.89
C ASP A 47 3.16 4.58 -7.35
N GLU A 48 2.83 5.62 -8.12
CA GLU A 48 3.20 5.78 -9.52
C GLU A 48 4.71 5.98 -9.71
N VAL A 49 5.36 6.74 -8.82
CA VAL A 49 6.81 6.96 -8.86
C VAL A 49 7.54 5.64 -8.59
N HIS A 50 7.07 4.87 -7.61
CA HIS A 50 7.65 3.58 -7.32
C HIS A 50 7.43 2.55 -8.43
N LYS A 51 6.26 2.56 -9.09
CA LYS A 51 6.01 1.71 -10.26
C LYS A 51 6.91 2.10 -11.43
N MET A 52 7.10 3.40 -11.66
CA MET A 52 7.99 3.90 -12.71
C MET A 52 9.44 3.45 -12.48
N ILE A 53 9.95 3.59 -11.26
CA ILE A 53 11.31 3.15 -10.90
C ILE A 53 11.44 1.62 -11.05
N LEU A 54 10.47 0.86 -10.53
CA LEU A 54 10.44 -0.60 -10.69
C LEU A 54 10.47 -1.02 -12.16
N ASN A 55 9.67 -0.36 -13.01
CA ASN A 55 9.63 -0.64 -14.44
C ASN A 55 10.94 -0.28 -15.14
N ARG A 56 11.63 0.78 -14.71
CA ARG A 56 12.95 1.13 -15.24
C ARG A 56 13.96 0.02 -14.94
N HIS A 57 14.06 -0.43 -13.68
CA HIS A 57 14.96 -1.53 -13.32
C HIS A 57 14.65 -2.82 -14.07
N LEU A 58 13.36 -3.18 -14.18
CA LEU A 58 12.95 -4.34 -14.94
C LEU A 58 13.32 -4.24 -16.43
N ALA A 59 13.21 -3.05 -17.03
CA ALA A 59 13.59 -2.83 -18.42
C ALA A 59 15.10 -2.92 -18.64
N ASP A 60 15.90 -2.43 -17.69
CA ASP A 60 17.36 -2.43 -17.77
C ASP A 60 17.96 -3.82 -17.50
N GLU A 61 17.42 -4.57 -16.53
CA GLU A 61 17.95 -5.87 -16.06
C GLU A 61 17.24 -7.08 -16.72
N GLY A 62 16.09 -6.87 -17.34
CA GLY A 62 15.34 -7.93 -18.03
C GLY A 62 14.97 -9.10 -17.11
N ARG A 63 15.43 -10.31 -17.46
CA ARG A 63 15.14 -11.52 -16.65
C ARG A 63 16.00 -11.64 -15.41
N ASP A 64 17.16 -10.99 -15.39
CA ASP A 64 18.09 -11.03 -14.26
C ASP A 64 17.59 -10.20 -13.07
N PHE A 65 16.61 -9.33 -13.30
CA PHE A 65 15.88 -8.58 -12.27
C PHE A 65 15.31 -9.50 -11.16
N TRP A 66 14.93 -10.73 -11.51
CA TRP A 66 14.37 -11.70 -10.57
C TRP A 66 15.42 -12.72 -10.11
N THR A 67 16.61 -12.27 -9.76
CA THR A 67 17.67 -13.10 -9.20
C THR A 67 17.91 -12.77 -7.74
N TRP A 68 18.30 -13.78 -6.98
CA TRP A 68 18.63 -13.66 -5.56
C TRP A 68 19.91 -14.46 -5.34
N ASP A 69 20.82 -13.93 -4.55
CA ASP A 69 22.05 -14.64 -4.21
C ASP A 69 21.68 -15.81 -3.27
N THR A 70 21.67 -17.02 -3.82
CA THR A 70 21.44 -18.24 -3.06
C THR A 70 22.79 -18.74 -2.58
N ALA A 71 23.15 -18.39 -1.34
CA ALA A 71 24.31 -18.93 -0.65
C ALA A 71 24.22 -20.46 -0.48
#